data_AF-A0A925B2M2-F1
#
_entry.id   AF-A0A925B2M2-F1
#
_cell.length_a   1.000
_cell.length_b   1.000
_cell.length_c   1.000
_cell.angle_alpha   90.00
_cell.angle_beta   90.00
_cell.angle_gamma   90.00
#
_symmetry.space_group_name_H-M   'P 1'
#
loop_
_entity.id
_entity.type
_entity.pdbx_description
1 polymer ?
#
loop_
_entity_poly.entity_id
_entity_poly.type
_entity_poly.pdbx_seq_one_letter_code
_entity_poly.pdbx_strand_id
1 'polypeptide(L)'
;AGSGVGKSTLMSMLARFTACDVAVIALVGERGRELREFIEDDLGADGLARSVLVVATSDQPPLMRRECAYAAMSVAEHFRDQGKSVLLMMDSVTRFCLALREIGLSAGEPPTTRGYPPSVFAELPQLLERAGPGLPGAGAVTGLFTVLVEGDDHNEPVADAVRGILDGHVVLDRRIAEAGRYPAIDVLRSLSRTVPGVNGAEENAVTARARAILATWQDMADLVRLGAYKAGGDPAVDEAVRLAPAIEAFLCQRKDQACSLVEGFTGLGAVLGPALGAAAHGA
;
A
#
# COMPACT_ATOMS: atom_id res chain seq x y z
N ALA A 1 -6.53 -2.71 -3.82
CA ALA A 1 -6.80 -3.96 -3.07
C ALA A 1 -8.23 -4.40 -3.36
N GLY A 2 -8.47 -5.71 -3.48
CA GLY A 2 -9.83 -6.26 -3.51
C GLY A 2 -10.47 -6.32 -2.12
N SER A 3 -11.73 -6.77 -2.05
CA SER A 3 -12.37 -7.08 -0.77
C SER A 3 -11.75 -8.34 -0.13
N GLY A 4 -11.63 -8.35 1.21
CA GLY A 4 -11.22 -9.52 1.99
C GLY A 4 -9.72 -9.85 2.01
N VAL A 5 -8.86 -9.02 1.40
CA VAL A 5 -7.41 -9.29 1.30
C VAL A 5 -6.57 -8.67 2.44
N GLY A 6 -7.23 -8.21 3.52
CA GLY A 6 -6.54 -7.63 4.69
C GLY A 6 -6.20 -6.14 4.61
N LYS A 7 -6.89 -5.35 3.77
CA LYS A 7 -6.69 -3.90 3.63
C LYS A 7 -6.80 -3.16 4.98
N SER A 8 -7.91 -3.33 5.69
CA SER A 8 -8.18 -2.62 6.95
C SER A 8 -7.18 -2.98 8.04
N THR A 9 -6.81 -4.26 8.13
CA THR A 9 -5.77 -4.74 9.04
C THR A 9 -4.41 -4.10 8.74
N LEU A 10 -3.99 -4.03 7.47
CA LEU A 10 -2.74 -3.37 7.08
C LEU A 10 -2.78 -1.86 7.41
N MET A 11 -3.90 -1.19 7.15
CA MET A 11 -4.07 0.22 7.53
C MET A 11 -3.94 0.44 9.03
N SER A 12 -4.52 -0.43 9.86
CA SER A 12 -4.34 -0.36 11.31
C SER A 12 -2.88 -0.58 11.71
N MET A 13 -2.19 -1.58 11.14
CA MET A 13 -0.76 -1.81 11.39
C MET A 13 0.06 -0.55 11.10
N LEU A 14 -0.23 0.12 9.97
CA LEU A 14 0.43 1.37 9.60
C LEU A 14 0.09 2.50 10.59
N ALA A 15 -1.17 2.67 10.98
CA ALA A 15 -1.59 3.68 11.95
C ALA A 15 -0.91 3.50 13.32
N ARG A 16 -0.77 2.25 13.77
CA ARG A 16 -0.19 1.91 15.07
C ARG A 16 1.33 2.00 15.09
N PHE A 17 1.99 1.45 14.07
CA PHE A 17 3.43 1.19 14.11
C PHE A 17 4.27 2.19 13.31
N THR A 18 3.67 3.02 12.45
CA THR A 18 4.44 4.06 11.75
C THR A 18 4.91 5.13 12.74
N ALA A 19 6.20 5.47 12.68
CA ALA A 19 6.78 6.61 13.39
C ALA A 19 6.32 7.91 12.71
N CYS A 20 5.27 8.52 13.26
CA CYS A 20 4.73 9.81 12.85
C CYS A 20 4.19 10.54 14.09
N ASP A 21 4.03 11.85 14.04
CA ASP A 21 3.45 12.59 15.16
C ASP A 21 1.93 12.39 15.25
N VAL A 22 1.25 12.38 14.11
CA VAL A 22 -0.22 12.28 14.02
C VAL A 22 -0.61 11.41 12.83
N ALA A 23 -1.55 10.49 13.05
CA ALA A 23 -2.24 9.80 11.96
C ALA A 23 -3.58 10.49 11.68
N VAL A 24 -3.89 10.78 10.41
CA VAL A 24 -5.19 11.30 9.98
C VAL A 24 -5.82 10.25 9.08
N ILE A 25 -7.01 9.77 9.44
CA ILE A 25 -7.67 8.66 8.75
C ILE A 25 -9.01 9.14 8.22
N ALA A 26 -9.15 9.17 6.90
CA ALA A 26 -10.40 9.48 6.20
C ALA A 26 -11.11 8.17 5.84
N LEU A 27 -12.34 7.99 6.33
CA LEU A 27 -13.18 6.83 6.01
C LEU A 27 -14.40 7.32 5.20
N VAL A 28 -14.28 7.21 3.89
CA VAL A 28 -15.16 7.80 2.87
C VAL A 28 -16.07 6.74 2.28
N GLY A 29 -17.38 6.86 2.52
CA GLY A 29 -18.39 5.99 1.96
C GLY A 29 -18.34 4.54 2.46
N GLU A 30 -17.66 4.29 3.57
CA GLU A 30 -17.60 2.98 4.22
C GLU A 30 -18.89 2.67 4.97
N ARG A 31 -19.18 1.39 5.15
CA ARG A 31 -20.37 0.94 5.89
C ARG A 31 -20.16 1.15 7.38
N GLY A 32 -21.20 1.62 8.09
CA GLY A 32 -21.10 1.91 9.52
C GLY A 32 -20.65 0.74 10.41
N ARG A 33 -20.95 -0.52 10.02
CA ARG A 33 -20.44 -1.70 10.74
C ARG A 33 -18.92 -1.90 10.55
N GLU A 34 -18.44 -1.73 9.32
CA GLU A 34 -17.04 -1.92 8.93
C GLU A 34 -16.17 -0.81 9.57
N LEU A 35 -16.75 0.39 9.69
CA LEU A 35 -16.19 1.49 10.47
C LEU A 35 -16.01 1.13 11.96
N ARG A 36 -17.04 0.57 12.60
CA ARG A 36 -16.98 0.22 14.02
C ARG A 36 -15.90 -0.84 14.26
N GLU A 37 -15.91 -1.91 13.47
CA GLU A 37 -14.89 -2.97 13.52
C GLU A 37 -13.48 -2.39 13.35
N PHE A 38 -13.28 -1.48 12.39
CA PHE A 38 -11.98 -0.83 12.19
C PHE A 38 -11.52 -0.02 13.42
N ILE A 39 -12.41 0.75 14.04
CA ILE A 39 -12.08 1.60 15.20
C ILE A 39 -11.84 0.76 16.45
N GLU A 40 -12.74 -0.17 16.75
CA GLU A 40 -12.77 -0.90 18.02
C GLU A 40 -11.78 -2.08 18.00
N ASP A 41 -11.75 -2.88 16.92
CA ASP A 41 -11.02 -4.17 16.90
C ASP A 41 -9.64 -4.07 16.21
N ASP A 42 -9.53 -3.26 15.17
CA ASP A 42 -8.28 -3.13 14.41
C ASP A 42 -7.40 -2.01 14.96
N LEU A 43 -7.89 -0.76 15.01
CA LEU A 43 -7.11 0.39 15.43
C LEU A 43 -6.86 0.38 16.95
N GLY A 44 -7.90 0.08 17.72
CA GLY A 44 -7.86 -0.01 19.18
C GLY A 44 -7.56 1.33 19.86
N ALA A 45 -7.53 1.33 21.20
CA ALA A 45 -7.32 2.54 21.99
C ALA A 45 -5.97 3.22 21.71
N ASP A 46 -4.90 2.43 21.54
CA ASP A 46 -3.55 2.97 21.31
C ASP A 46 -3.41 3.65 19.96
N GLY A 47 -3.99 3.05 18.90
CA GLY A 47 -4.01 3.66 17.57
C GLY A 47 -4.89 4.91 17.55
N LEU A 48 -6.04 4.87 18.23
CA LEU A 48 -6.98 5.98 18.30
C LEU A 48 -6.40 7.18 19.06
N ALA A 49 -5.62 6.95 20.13
CA ALA A 49 -5.04 8.02 20.96
C ALA A 49 -4.14 9.00 20.19
N ARG A 50 -3.60 8.59 19.04
CA ARG A 50 -2.73 9.39 18.16
C ARG A 50 -3.34 9.65 16.77
N SER A 51 -4.62 9.34 16.61
CA SER A 51 -5.30 9.44 15.31
C SER A 51 -6.43 10.46 15.34
N VAL A 52 -6.58 11.20 14.24
CA VAL A 52 -7.80 11.96 13.94
C VAL A 52 -8.58 11.22 12.87
N LEU A 53 -9.81 10.83 13.18
CA LEU A 53 -10.70 10.18 12.21
C LEU A 53 -11.69 11.19 11.65
N VAL A 54 -11.76 11.25 10.32
CA VAL A 54 -12.79 12.01 9.58
C VAL A 54 -13.60 11.00 8.81
N VAL A 55 -14.92 10.97 9.05
CA VAL A 55 -15.77 9.89 8.59
C VAL A 55 -17.03 10.42 7.92
N ALA A 56 -17.33 9.89 6.73
CA ALA A 56 -18.63 10.02 6.09
C ALA A 56 -19.08 8.64 5.61
N THR A 57 -20.10 8.08 6.25
CA THR A 57 -20.58 6.73 5.95
C THR A 57 -21.31 6.65 4.59
N SER A 58 -21.53 5.43 4.10
CA SER A 58 -22.17 5.18 2.79
C SER A 58 -23.59 5.77 2.65
N ASP A 59 -24.31 5.95 3.75
CA ASP A 59 -25.65 6.54 3.81
C ASP A 59 -25.64 8.07 3.74
N GLN A 60 -24.47 8.70 3.84
CA GLN A 60 -24.34 10.16 3.75
C GLN A 60 -24.43 10.66 2.31
N PRO A 61 -24.94 11.89 2.11
CA PRO A 61 -25.01 12.51 0.79
C PRO A 61 -23.63 12.54 0.08
N PRO A 62 -23.58 12.46 -1.26
CA PRO A 62 -22.34 12.49 -2.02
C PRO A 62 -21.43 13.68 -1.66
N LEU A 63 -22.03 14.86 -1.45
CA LEU A 63 -21.30 16.05 -1.02
C LEU A 63 -20.57 15.84 0.32
N MET A 64 -21.21 15.21 1.31
CA MET A 64 -20.56 14.92 2.60
C MET A 64 -19.41 13.93 2.45
N ARG A 65 -19.56 12.92 1.58
CA ARG A 65 -18.48 11.97 1.27
C ARG A 65 -17.29 12.66 0.60
N ARG A 66 -17.55 13.61 -0.32
CA ARG A 66 -16.50 14.46 -0.91
C ARG A 66 -15.80 15.29 0.17
N GLU A 67 -16.56 16.03 0.97
CA GLU A 67 -16.01 16.91 2.02
C GLU A 67 -15.20 16.15 3.07
N CYS A 68 -15.56 14.90 3.38
CA CYS A 68 -14.78 14.04 4.27
C CYS A 68 -13.31 13.92 3.83
N ALA A 69 -13.07 13.74 2.52
CA ALA A 69 -11.73 13.61 1.97
C ALA A 69 -10.95 14.93 2.05
N TYR A 70 -11.61 16.04 1.70
CA TYR A 70 -11.03 17.38 1.79
C TYR A 70 -10.73 17.81 3.22
N ALA A 71 -11.66 17.57 4.15
CA ALA A 71 -11.51 17.88 5.56
C ALA A 71 -10.35 17.10 6.18
N ALA A 72 -10.21 15.81 5.87
CA ALA A 72 -9.06 15.01 6.33
C ALA A 72 -7.73 15.55 5.80
N MET A 73 -7.67 15.92 4.51
CA MET A 73 -6.47 16.54 3.95
C MET A 73 -6.14 17.86 4.65
N SER A 74 -7.13 18.73 4.86
CA SER A 74 -6.93 20.02 5.55
C SER A 74 -6.48 19.84 7.01
N VAL A 75 -6.96 18.81 7.72
CA VAL A 75 -6.47 18.45 9.06
C VAL A 75 -5.01 17.99 8.98
N ALA A 76 -4.64 17.19 7.99
CA ALA A 76 -3.26 16.75 7.81
C ALA A 76 -2.32 17.93 7.50
N GLU A 77 -2.73 18.84 6.62
CA GLU A 77 -1.99 20.06 6.31
C GLU A 77 -1.82 20.96 7.55
N HIS A 78 -2.85 21.09 8.38
CA HIS A 78 -2.75 21.85 9.62
C HIS A 78 -1.63 21.35 10.53
N PHE A 79 -1.53 20.03 10.73
CA PHE A 79 -0.44 19.46 11.53
C PHE A 79 0.92 19.57 10.83
N ARG A 80 0.98 19.36 9.51
CA ARG A 80 2.20 19.60 8.72
C ARG A 80 2.72 21.01 8.93
N ASP A 81 1.86 22.02 8.85
CA ASP A 81 2.23 23.43 8.99
C ASP A 81 2.68 23.78 10.42
N GLN A 82 2.38 22.93 11.40
CA GLN A 82 2.93 22.97 12.77
C GLN A 82 4.26 22.22 12.94
N GLY A 83 4.90 21.81 11.84
CA GLY A 83 6.18 21.08 11.90
C GLY A 83 6.03 19.58 12.12
N LYS A 84 4.83 19.00 12.01
CA LYS A 84 4.57 17.59 12.34
C LYS A 84 4.78 16.65 11.14
N SER A 85 5.27 15.45 11.42
CA SER A 85 5.21 14.31 10.50
C SER A 85 3.83 13.66 10.59
N VAL A 86 3.06 13.73 9.50
CA VAL A 86 1.67 13.28 9.46
C VAL A 86 1.54 12.09 8.53
N LEU A 87 0.91 11.02 9.00
CA LEU A 87 0.45 9.91 8.16
C LEU A 87 -1.02 10.14 7.79
N LEU A 88 -1.32 10.50 6.54
CA LEU A 88 -2.69 10.58 6.04
C LEU A 88 -3.06 9.27 5.35
N MET A 89 -4.11 8.60 5.84
CA MET A 89 -4.69 7.43 5.19
C MET A 89 -6.11 7.75 4.71
N MET A 90 -6.42 7.45 3.46
CA MET A 90 -7.75 7.67 2.89
C MET A 90 -8.33 6.37 2.34
N ASP A 91 -9.47 5.97 2.90
CA ASP A 91 -10.19 4.76 2.54
C ASP A 91 -11.64 5.11 2.15
N SER A 92 -11.98 5.22 0.87
CA SER A 92 -11.08 5.03 -0.29
C SER A 92 -11.23 6.12 -1.34
N VAL A 93 -10.19 6.29 -2.15
CA VAL A 93 -10.23 7.16 -3.34
C VAL A 93 -11.31 6.69 -4.32
N THR A 94 -11.53 5.38 -4.44
CA THR A 94 -12.63 4.85 -5.25
C THR A 94 -13.98 5.38 -4.78
N ARG A 95 -14.25 5.39 -3.47
CA ARG A 95 -15.50 5.92 -2.91
C ARG A 95 -15.61 7.44 -3.06
N PHE A 96 -14.49 8.15 -2.97
CA PHE A 96 -14.42 9.58 -3.30
C PHE A 96 -14.79 9.85 -4.76
N CYS A 97 -14.19 9.15 -5.72
CA CYS A 97 -14.50 9.27 -7.15
C CYS A 97 -15.96 8.90 -7.46
N LEU A 98 -16.53 7.90 -6.78
CA LEU A 98 -17.95 7.56 -6.92
C LEU A 98 -18.85 8.70 -6.40
N ALA A 99 -18.50 9.34 -5.28
CA ALA A 99 -19.23 10.51 -4.79
C ALA A 99 -19.18 11.66 -5.80
N LEU A 100 -18.01 11.96 -6.37
CA LEU A 100 -17.86 12.98 -7.42
C LEU A 100 -18.67 12.63 -8.68
N ARG A 101 -18.68 11.35 -9.08
CA ARG A 101 -19.52 10.88 -10.20
C ARG A 101 -21.00 11.14 -9.96
N GLU A 102 -21.51 10.84 -8.77
CA GLU A 102 -22.91 11.11 -8.40
C GLU A 102 -23.22 12.62 -8.46
N ILE A 103 -22.31 13.47 -7.98
CA ILE A 103 -22.44 14.93 -8.03
C ILE A 103 -22.47 15.43 -9.47
N GLY A 104 -21.47 15.06 -10.29
CA GLY A 104 -21.34 15.52 -11.67
C GLY A 104 -22.53 15.10 -12.54
N LEU A 105 -22.99 13.85 -12.39
CA LEU A 105 -24.20 13.37 -13.08
C LEU A 105 -25.45 14.16 -12.66
N SER A 106 -25.58 14.49 -11.37
CA SER A 106 -26.70 15.30 -10.88
C SER A 106 -26.64 16.75 -11.39
N ALA A 107 -25.44 17.25 -11.68
CA ALA A 107 -25.22 18.55 -12.30
C ALA A 107 -25.36 18.55 -13.84
N GLY A 108 -25.64 17.39 -14.44
CA GLY A 108 -25.83 17.24 -15.89
C GLY A 108 -24.56 17.02 -16.70
N GLU A 109 -23.43 16.69 -16.06
CA GLU A 109 -22.20 16.36 -16.78
C GLU A 109 -22.31 15.00 -17.50
N PRO A 110 -21.85 14.89 -18.76
CA PRO A 110 -21.87 13.63 -19.47
C PRO A 110 -20.79 12.65 -18.94
N PRO A 111 -21.08 11.34 -18.83
CA PRO A 111 -20.11 10.34 -18.37
C PRO A 111 -19.17 9.87 -19.50
N THR A 112 -18.20 10.71 -19.86
CA THR A 112 -17.34 10.48 -21.04
C THR A 112 -16.26 9.42 -20.85
N THR A 113 -15.68 9.30 -19.65
CA THR A 113 -14.53 8.42 -19.40
C THR A 113 -14.99 7.18 -18.65
N ARG A 114 -15.37 6.14 -19.41
CA ARG A 114 -15.83 4.83 -18.88
C ARG A 114 -16.87 4.97 -17.76
N GLY A 115 -17.82 5.89 -17.91
CA GLY A 115 -18.89 6.09 -16.94
C GLY A 115 -18.66 7.20 -15.90
N TYR A 116 -17.48 7.83 -15.87
CA TYR A 116 -17.16 8.95 -14.99
C TYR A 116 -17.22 10.30 -15.73
N PRO A 117 -17.80 11.35 -15.11
CA PRO A 117 -17.71 12.73 -15.57
C PRO A 117 -16.25 13.24 -15.61
N PRO A 118 -15.93 14.21 -16.50
CA PRO A 118 -14.61 14.84 -16.55
C PRO A 118 -14.18 15.48 -15.23
N SER A 119 -15.12 16.04 -14.45
CA SER A 119 -14.84 16.68 -13.16
C SER A 119 -14.12 15.75 -12.17
N VAL A 120 -14.42 14.45 -12.20
CA VAL A 120 -13.78 13.46 -11.32
C VAL A 120 -12.26 13.43 -11.51
N PHE A 121 -11.79 13.42 -12.75
CA PHE A 121 -10.35 13.36 -13.06
C PHE A 121 -9.66 14.72 -13.00
N ALA A 122 -10.44 15.82 -13.01
CA ALA A 122 -9.91 17.15 -12.74
C ALA A 122 -9.70 17.39 -11.23
N GLU A 123 -10.57 16.82 -10.40
CA GLU A 123 -10.57 17.02 -8.95
C GLU A 123 -9.64 16.06 -8.21
N LEU A 124 -9.46 14.85 -8.73
CA LEU A 124 -8.59 13.83 -8.12
C LEU A 124 -7.14 14.31 -7.91
N PRO A 125 -6.41 14.87 -8.91
CA PRO A 125 -5.07 15.39 -8.69
C PRO A 125 -5.04 16.53 -7.68
N GLN A 126 -6.02 17.45 -7.74
CA GLN A 126 -6.10 18.60 -6.82
C GLN A 126 -6.18 18.18 -5.35
N LEU A 127 -6.81 17.05 -5.07
CA LEU A 127 -6.83 16.50 -3.72
C LEU A 127 -5.53 15.76 -3.38
N LEU A 128 -5.06 14.86 -4.24
CA LEU A 128 -3.95 13.96 -3.92
C LEU A 128 -2.59 14.69 -3.84
N GLU A 129 -2.34 15.66 -4.72
CA GLU A 129 -1.08 16.42 -4.78
C GLU A 129 -0.86 17.35 -3.58
N ARG A 130 -1.87 17.51 -2.71
CA ARG A 130 -1.73 18.25 -1.45
C ARG A 130 -0.90 17.51 -0.40
N ALA A 131 -0.80 16.19 -0.50
CA ALA A 131 0.08 15.41 0.36
C ALA A 131 1.53 15.56 -0.09
N GLY A 132 2.42 15.86 0.85
CA GLY A 132 3.84 16.04 0.57
C GLY A 132 4.59 16.80 1.66
N PRO A 133 5.88 17.08 1.45
CA PRO A 133 6.65 17.94 2.34
C PRO A 133 6.09 19.37 2.35
N GLY A 134 6.11 20.00 3.52
CA GLY A 134 5.76 21.42 3.65
C GLY A 134 6.88 22.35 3.20
N LEU A 135 6.67 23.65 3.40
CA LEU A 135 7.71 24.67 3.21
C LEU A 135 8.91 24.42 4.15
N PRO A 136 10.10 24.99 3.89
CA PRO A 136 11.24 24.87 4.78
C PRO A 136 10.89 25.24 6.23
N GLY A 137 11.10 24.29 7.16
CA GLY A 137 10.76 24.44 8.58
C GLY A 137 9.38 23.90 8.98
N ALA A 138 8.53 23.57 8.03
CA ALA A 138 7.30 22.81 8.27
C ALA A 138 7.57 21.30 8.25
N GLY A 139 6.55 20.52 8.62
CA GLY A 139 6.56 19.07 8.62
C GLY A 139 6.25 18.48 7.25
N ALA A 140 5.71 17.26 7.22
CA ALA A 140 5.35 16.57 5.97
C ALA A 140 4.08 15.73 6.14
N VAL A 141 3.31 15.58 5.07
CA VAL A 141 2.21 14.63 4.97
C VAL A 141 2.63 13.47 4.08
N THR A 142 2.71 12.26 4.64
CA THR A 142 2.83 11.03 3.87
C THR A 142 1.43 10.48 3.62
N GLY A 143 0.99 10.50 2.37
CA GLY A 143 -0.35 10.05 1.95
C GLY A 143 -0.39 8.58 1.53
N LEU A 144 -1.33 7.82 2.09
CA LEU A 144 -1.67 6.46 1.67
C LEU A 144 -3.15 6.41 1.26
N PHE A 145 -3.37 6.23 -0.03
CA PHE A 145 -4.67 6.30 -0.64
C PHE A 145 -5.10 4.91 -1.09
N THR A 146 -6.15 4.36 -0.47
CA THR A 146 -6.63 3.05 -0.89
C THR A 146 -7.47 3.17 -2.16
N VAL A 147 -7.29 2.20 -3.05
CA VAL A 147 -8.10 2.03 -4.25
C VAL A 147 -8.70 0.64 -4.20
N LEU A 148 -10.03 0.57 -4.31
CA LEU A 148 -10.78 -0.67 -4.40
C LEU A 148 -10.76 -1.13 -5.85
N VAL A 149 -10.14 -2.29 -6.09
CA VAL A 149 -10.02 -2.87 -7.42
C VAL A 149 -10.99 -4.04 -7.49
N GLU A 150 -12.05 -3.93 -8.28
CA GLU A 150 -12.99 -5.02 -8.51
C GLU A 150 -12.37 -6.07 -9.43
N GLY A 151 -12.47 -7.34 -9.05
CA GLY A 151 -11.99 -8.47 -9.87
C GLY A 151 -10.48 -8.45 -10.18
N ASP A 152 -9.67 -7.73 -9.40
CA ASP A 152 -8.24 -7.50 -9.64
C ASP A 152 -7.94 -6.80 -11.00
N ASP A 153 -8.94 -6.16 -11.63
CA ASP A 153 -8.75 -5.36 -12.84
C ASP A 153 -8.14 -3.99 -12.53
N HIS A 154 -6.82 -3.99 -12.54
CA HIS A 154 -6.02 -2.80 -12.36
C HIS A 154 -6.14 -1.76 -13.48
N ASN A 155 -6.81 -2.07 -14.59
CA ASN A 155 -6.99 -1.15 -15.70
C ASN A 155 -8.31 -0.34 -15.59
N GLU A 156 -9.00 -0.41 -14.45
CA GLU A 156 -10.14 0.46 -14.14
C GLU A 156 -9.69 1.93 -14.01
N PRO A 157 -10.52 2.90 -14.43
CA PRO A 157 -10.09 4.27 -14.70
C PRO A 157 -9.58 5.01 -13.44
N VAL A 158 -10.08 4.67 -12.24
CA VAL A 158 -9.61 5.31 -11.00
C VAL A 158 -8.21 4.79 -10.66
N ALA A 159 -8.00 3.47 -10.64
CA ALA A 159 -6.69 2.87 -10.42
C ALA A 159 -5.62 3.37 -11.41
N ASP A 160 -5.96 3.52 -12.69
CA ASP A 160 -5.05 4.03 -13.71
C ASP A 160 -4.66 5.49 -13.44
N ALA A 161 -5.64 6.37 -13.22
CA ALA A 161 -5.39 7.77 -12.89
C ALA A 161 -4.54 7.94 -11.62
N VAL A 162 -4.87 7.20 -10.56
CA VAL A 162 -4.13 7.24 -9.28
C VAL A 162 -2.67 6.79 -9.46
N ARG A 163 -2.39 5.77 -10.29
CA ARG A 163 -1.00 5.36 -10.58
C ARG A 163 -0.20 6.42 -11.34
N GLY A 164 -0.87 7.22 -12.18
CA GLY A 164 -0.25 8.35 -12.86
C GLY A 164 0.17 9.45 -11.89
N ILE A 165 -0.67 9.72 -10.88
CA ILE A 165 -0.50 10.82 -9.92
C ILE A 165 0.46 10.46 -8.79
N LEU A 166 0.38 9.25 -8.23
CA LEU A 166 1.11 8.88 -7.01
C LEU A 166 2.54 8.37 -7.26
N ASP A 167 3.36 8.45 -6.20
CA ASP A 167 4.77 8.03 -6.18
C ASP A 167 4.99 6.52 -6.08
N GLY A 168 3.93 5.71 -6.01
CA GLY A 168 4.03 4.27 -5.82
C GLY A 168 2.69 3.64 -5.52
N HIS A 169 2.70 2.32 -5.32
CA HIS A 169 1.52 1.57 -4.91
C HIS A 169 1.91 0.25 -4.24
N VAL A 170 1.06 -0.17 -3.31
CA VAL A 170 1.11 -1.49 -2.65
C VAL A 170 -0.07 -2.31 -3.14
N VAL A 171 0.20 -3.42 -3.82
CA VAL A 171 -0.82 -4.35 -4.32
C VAL A 171 -1.08 -5.41 -3.25
N LEU A 172 -2.32 -5.50 -2.80
CA LEU A 172 -2.80 -6.64 -2.02
C LEU A 172 -3.46 -7.64 -2.96
N ASP A 173 -2.92 -8.86 -3.01
CA ASP A 173 -3.32 -9.91 -3.94
C ASP A 173 -4.14 -10.99 -3.24
N ARG A 174 -5.27 -11.37 -3.86
CA ARG A 174 -6.19 -12.35 -3.30
C ARG A 174 -5.57 -13.74 -3.18
N ARG A 175 -4.75 -14.17 -4.14
CA ARG A 175 -4.15 -15.52 -4.12
C ARG A 175 -3.20 -15.67 -2.94
N ILE A 176 -2.49 -14.60 -2.59
CA ILE A 176 -1.60 -14.55 -1.42
C ILE A 176 -2.41 -14.66 -0.13
N ALA A 177 -3.52 -13.93 -0.03
CA ALA A 177 -4.44 -13.99 1.13
C ALA A 177 -5.07 -15.38 1.30
N GLU A 178 -5.52 -15.99 0.19
CA GLU A 178 -6.11 -17.35 0.16
C GLU A 178 -5.08 -18.43 0.53
N ALA A 179 -3.80 -18.21 0.23
CA ALA A 179 -2.70 -19.06 0.68
C ALA A 179 -2.33 -18.86 2.17
N GLY A 180 -2.99 -17.93 2.87
CA GLY A 180 -2.79 -17.68 4.30
C GLY A 180 -1.62 -16.77 4.64
N ARG A 181 -0.97 -16.12 3.66
CA ARG A 181 0.10 -15.14 3.93
C ARG A 181 -0.48 -13.74 4.14
N TYR A 182 -0.17 -13.14 5.28
CA TYR A 182 -0.52 -11.76 5.61
C TYR A 182 0.69 -10.96 6.11
N PRO A 183 0.79 -9.65 5.81
CA PRO A 183 -0.05 -8.90 4.88
C PRO A 183 0.05 -9.44 3.45
N ALA A 184 -1.06 -9.48 2.72
CA ALA A 184 -1.16 -10.12 1.40
C ALA A 184 -0.52 -9.28 0.28
N ILE A 185 0.64 -8.66 0.54
CA ILE A 185 1.33 -7.73 -0.35
C ILE A 185 2.09 -8.50 -1.44
N ASP A 186 1.75 -8.29 -2.70
CA ASP A 186 2.58 -8.74 -3.81
C ASP A 186 3.75 -7.76 -4.03
N VAL A 187 4.95 -8.16 -3.60
CA VAL A 187 6.15 -7.32 -3.67
C VAL A 187 6.73 -7.17 -5.09
N LEU A 188 6.34 -8.04 -6.02
CA LEU A 188 6.76 -7.95 -7.42
C LEU A 188 5.88 -6.98 -8.20
N ARG A 189 4.59 -6.95 -7.88
CA ARG A 189 3.61 -6.01 -8.46
C ARG A 189 3.52 -4.67 -7.73
N SER A 190 4.06 -4.57 -6.53
CA SER A 190 4.17 -3.31 -5.77
C SER A 190 5.44 -2.54 -6.15
N LEU A 191 5.39 -1.22 -6.03
CA LEU A 191 6.55 -0.36 -6.25
C LEU A 191 6.47 0.92 -5.43
N SER A 192 7.64 1.47 -5.10
CA SER A 192 7.80 2.85 -4.64
C SER A 192 8.89 3.51 -5.47
N ARG A 193 8.58 4.67 -6.08
CA ARG A 193 9.50 5.40 -6.95
C ARG A 193 10.59 6.13 -6.15
N THR A 194 10.39 6.36 -4.86
CA THR A 194 11.32 7.09 -4.00
C THR A 194 12.38 6.21 -3.37
N VAL A 195 12.13 4.90 -3.22
CA VAL A 195 13.01 3.94 -2.52
C VAL A 195 14.48 4.01 -2.96
N PRO A 196 14.82 4.07 -4.26
CA PRO A 196 16.23 4.13 -4.68
C PRO A 196 17.00 5.34 -4.14
N GLY A 197 16.31 6.45 -3.83
CA GLY A 197 16.89 7.66 -3.26
C GLY A 197 16.86 7.72 -1.73
N VAL A 198 16.15 6.80 -1.07
CA VAL A 198 16.00 6.77 0.40
C VAL A 198 16.85 5.68 1.04
N ASN A 199 16.98 4.53 0.37
CA ASN A 199 17.77 3.39 0.86
C ASN A 199 19.27 3.55 0.60
N GLY A 200 20.09 2.95 1.46
CA GLY A 200 21.52 2.77 1.23
C GLY A 200 21.83 1.79 0.09
N ALA A 201 23.09 1.78 -0.38
CA ALA A 201 23.51 0.90 -1.48
C ALA A 201 23.34 -0.59 -1.17
N GLU A 202 23.66 -1.01 0.06
CA GLU A 202 23.51 -2.40 0.51
C GLU A 202 22.03 -2.80 0.63
N GLU A 203 21.20 -1.94 1.21
CA GLU A 203 19.75 -2.14 1.32
C GLU A 203 19.09 -2.30 -0.06
N ASN A 204 19.49 -1.47 -1.02
CA ASN A 204 19.05 -1.57 -2.41
C ASN A 204 19.50 -2.89 -3.06
N ALA A 205 20.75 -3.32 -2.83
CA ALA A 205 21.27 -4.58 -3.37
C ALA A 205 20.54 -5.81 -2.79
N VAL A 206 20.31 -5.83 -1.47
CA VAL A 206 19.56 -6.89 -0.78
C VAL A 206 18.13 -6.98 -1.30
N THR A 207 17.45 -5.84 -1.43
CA THR A 207 16.09 -5.76 -1.96
C THR A 207 16.01 -6.25 -3.41
N ALA A 208 16.94 -5.81 -4.27
CA ALA A 208 17.00 -6.22 -5.66
C ALA A 208 17.23 -7.74 -5.81
N ARG A 209 18.15 -8.31 -5.03
CA ARG A 209 18.42 -9.76 -5.02
C ARG A 209 17.20 -10.56 -4.57
N ALA A 210 16.53 -10.15 -3.49
CA ALA A 210 15.33 -10.83 -3.01
C ALA A 210 14.21 -10.83 -4.07
N ARG A 211 13.99 -9.69 -4.74
CA ARG A 211 13.00 -9.59 -5.82
C ARG A 211 13.37 -10.43 -7.03
N ALA A 212 14.64 -10.51 -7.41
CA ALA A 212 15.10 -11.37 -8.50
C ALA A 212 14.82 -12.85 -8.20
N ILE A 213 15.12 -13.30 -6.98
CA ILE A 213 14.83 -14.67 -6.51
C ILE A 213 13.33 -14.95 -6.57
N LEU A 214 12.49 -14.05 -6.06
CA LEU A 214 11.03 -14.23 -6.07
C LEU A 214 10.47 -14.25 -7.51
N ALA A 215 11.01 -13.45 -8.41
CA ALA A 215 10.60 -13.45 -9.82
C ALA A 215 10.92 -14.79 -10.49
N THR A 216 12.15 -15.29 -10.33
CA THR A 216 12.53 -16.62 -10.83
C THR A 216 11.67 -17.73 -10.23
N TRP A 217 11.36 -17.65 -8.93
CA TRP A 217 10.46 -18.59 -8.28
C TRP A 217 9.04 -18.54 -8.85
N GLN A 218 8.49 -17.35 -9.10
CA GLN A 218 7.14 -17.19 -9.66
C GLN A 218 7.02 -17.88 -11.03
N ASP A 219 8.03 -17.77 -11.88
CA ASP A 219 8.04 -18.40 -13.20
C ASP A 219 8.17 -19.94 -13.12
N MET A 220 8.85 -20.46 -12.08
CA MET A 220 9.21 -21.88 -11.96
C MET A 220 8.34 -22.67 -10.99
N ALA A 221 7.55 -22.01 -10.13
CA ALA A 221 6.83 -22.65 -9.03
C ALA A 221 5.94 -23.82 -9.48
N ASP A 222 5.25 -23.68 -10.61
CA ASP A 222 4.36 -24.73 -11.13
C ASP A 222 5.14 -25.94 -11.67
N LEU A 223 6.27 -25.73 -12.35
CA LEU A 223 7.15 -26.82 -12.78
C LEU A 223 7.72 -27.59 -11.59
N VAL A 224 8.08 -26.88 -10.52
CA VAL A 224 8.56 -27.48 -9.27
C VAL A 224 7.45 -28.31 -8.61
N ARG A 225 6.22 -27.78 -8.51
CA ARG A 225 5.06 -28.49 -7.95
C ARG A 225 4.69 -29.75 -8.73
N LEU A 226 4.85 -29.72 -10.05
CA LEU A 226 4.60 -30.87 -10.93
C LEU A 226 5.75 -31.89 -10.94
N GLY A 227 6.85 -31.63 -10.21
CA GLY A 227 8.01 -32.51 -10.15
C GLY A 227 8.89 -32.49 -11.42
N ALA A 228 8.71 -31.49 -12.28
CA ALA A 228 9.47 -31.32 -13.53
C ALA A 228 10.81 -30.61 -13.33
N TYR A 229 11.06 -30.05 -12.15
CA TYR A 229 12.33 -29.43 -11.77
C TYR A 229 13.41 -30.48 -11.46
N LYS A 230 14.62 -30.25 -11.97
CA LYS A 230 15.81 -31.05 -11.68
C LYS A 230 16.95 -30.15 -11.22
N ALA A 231 17.43 -30.39 -10.00
CA ALA A 231 18.54 -29.64 -9.42
C ALA A 231 19.82 -29.73 -10.27
N GLY A 232 20.60 -28.65 -10.28
CA GLY A 232 21.85 -28.50 -11.02
C GLY A 232 21.67 -28.09 -12.48
N GLY A 233 20.44 -27.82 -12.92
CA GLY A 233 20.14 -27.40 -14.28
C GLY A 233 20.40 -25.91 -14.52
N ASP A 234 19.96 -25.06 -13.58
CA ASP A 234 20.15 -23.62 -13.62
C ASP A 234 20.43 -23.11 -12.20
N PRO A 235 21.61 -22.52 -11.92
CA PRO A 235 21.96 -22.01 -10.59
C PRO A 235 20.96 -20.98 -10.04
N ALA A 236 20.34 -20.16 -10.89
CA ALA A 236 19.37 -19.16 -10.45
C ALA A 236 18.05 -19.81 -10.02
N VAL A 237 17.60 -20.83 -10.75
CA VAL A 237 16.41 -21.62 -10.39
C VAL A 237 16.68 -22.43 -9.11
N ASP A 238 17.84 -23.06 -9.02
CA ASP A 238 18.25 -23.80 -7.83
C ASP A 238 18.28 -22.91 -6.58
N GLU A 239 18.83 -21.69 -6.71
CA GLU A 239 18.81 -20.69 -5.65
C GLU A 239 17.38 -20.27 -5.30
N ALA A 240 16.52 -20.04 -6.29
CA ALA A 240 15.14 -19.62 -6.08
C ALA A 240 14.30 -20.69 -5.38
N VAL A 241 14.41 -21.96 -5.79
CA VAL A 241 13.75 -23.11 -5.13
C VAL A 241 14.17 -23.21 -3.67
N ARG A 242 15.43 -22.91 -3.36
CA ARG A 242 15.97 -22.98 -2.00
C ARG A 242 15.54 -21.78 -1.13
N LEU A 243 15.57 -20.56 -1.66
CA LEU A 243 15.42 -19.33 -0.88
C LEU A 243 14.01 -18.74 -0.90
N ALA A 244 13.25 -18.89 -1.98
CA ALA A 244 11.94 -18.24 -2.10
C ALA A 244 10.96 -18.63 -0.97
N PRO A 245 10.86 -19.89 -0.53
CA PRO A 245 10.00 -20.24 0.61
C PRO A 245 10.38 -19.50 1.90
N ALA A 246 11.68 -19.29 2.13
CA ALA A 246 12.16 -18.56 3.30
C ALA A 246 11.92 -17.05 3.19
N ILE A 247 12.02 -16.47 1.98
CA ILE A 247 11.67 -15.07 1.72
C ILE A 247 10.16 -14.86 1.91
N GLU A 248 9.31 -15.75 1.38
CA GLU A 248 7.85 -15.69 1.58
C GLU A 248 7.48 -15.78 3.07
N ALA A 249 8.15 -16.65 3.83
CA ALA A 249 7.97 -16.72 5.28
C ALA A 249 8.41 -15.44 6.00
N PHE A 250 9.49 -14.80 5.55
CA PHE A 250 9.93 -13.50 6.07
C PHE A 250 8.92 -12.37 5.79
N LEU A 251 8.21 -12.42 4.66
CA LEU A 251 7.16 -11.45 4.31
C LEU A 251 5.87 -11.62 5.13
N CYS A 252 5.74 -12.67 5.94
CA CYS A 252 4.62 -12.85 6.86
C CYS A 252 4.80 -11.99 8.11
N GLN A 253 3.78 -11.23 8.49
CA GLN A 253 3.77 -10.43 9.70
C GLN A 253 2.37 -10.42 10.34
N ARG A 254 2.29 -10.73 11.64
CA ARG A 254 1.03 -10.66 12.37
C ARG A 254 0.66 -9.20 12.69
N LYS A 255 -0.64 -8.93 12.84
CA LYS A 255 -1.15 -7.57 13.09
C LYS A 255 -0.67 -6.92 14.40
N ASP A 256 -0.22 -7.73 15.35
CA ASP A 256 0.33 -7.31 16.65
C ASP A 256 1.85 -7.12 16.63
N GLN A 257 2.53 -7.52 15.56
CA GLN A 257 3.97 -7.44 15.43
C GLN A 257 4.39 -6.14 14.75
N ALA A 258 5.41 -5.49 15.33
CA ALA A 258 6.14 -4.40 14.69
C ALA A 258 7.52 -4.90 14.27
N CYS A 259 8.08 -4.29 13.23
CA CYS A 259 9.42 -4.56 12.74
C CYS A 259 10.08 -3.22 12.40
N SER A 260 11.26 -2.96 12.95
CA SER A 260 12.06 -1.79 12.56
C SER A 260 12.74 -1.99 11.21
N LEU A 261 13.15 -0.90 10.57
CA LEU A 261 13.90 -0.96 9.31
C LEU A 261 15.17 -1.81 9.42
N VAL A 262 15.91 -1.65 10.52
CA VAL A 262 17.16 -2.40 10.77
C VAL A 262 16.89 -3.89 10.92
N GLU A 263 15.87 -4.26 11.69
CA GLU A 263 15.45 -5.67 11.85
C GLU A 263 14.99 -6.27 10.52
N GLY A 264 14.26 -5.50 9.71
CA GLY A 264 13.80 -5.91 8.39
C GLY A 264 14.96 -6.23 7.44
N PHE A 265 15.91 -5.31 7.27
CA PHE A 265 17.07 -5.56 6.40
C PHE A 265 18.01 -6.64 6.94
N THR A 266 18.23 -6.69 8.26
CA THR A 266 19.04 -7.73 8.89
C THR A 266 18.41 -9.11 8.71
N GLY A 267 17.09 -9.21 8.94
CA GLY A 267 16.33 -10.44 8.76
C GLY A 267 16.33 -10.93 7.31
N LEU A 268 16.12 -10.03 6.35
CA LEU A 268 16.19 -10.37 4.93
C LEU A 268 17.61 -10.79 4.52
N GLY A 269 18.64 -10.09 4.99
CA GLY A 269 20.03 -10.45 4.77
C GLY A 269 20.37 -11.85 5.31
N ALA A 270 19.87 -12.20 6.49
CA ALA A 270 20.04 -13.53 7.09
C ALA A 270 19.36 -14.64 6.26
N VAL A 271 18.16 -14.36 5.70
CA VAL A 271 17.46 -15.29 4.81
C VAL A 271 18.25 -15.53 3.53
N LEU A 272 18.77 -14.47 2.91
CA LEU A 272 19.49 -14.56 1.64
C LEU A 272 20.88 -15.20 1.80
N GLY A 273 21.48 -15.10 2.99
CA GLY A 273 22.85 -15.51 3.28
C GLY A 273 23.89 -14.71 2.47
N PRO A 274 25.19 -14.99 2.67
CA PRO A 274 26.24 -14.39 1.85
C PRO A 274 26.00 -14.69 0.37
N ALA A 275 26.25 -13.71 -0.49
CA ALA A 275 26.14 -13.91 -1.94
C ALA A 275 27.04 -15.08 -2.35
N LEU A 276 26.44 -16.14 -2.89
CA LEU A 276 27.17 -17.26 -3.48
C LEU A 276 27.84 -16.76 -4.77
N GLY A 277 28.96 -16.04 -4.64
CA GLY A 277 29.60 -15.38 -5.78
C GLY A 277 30.86 -14.56 -5.52
N ALA A 278 31.47 -14.63 -4.33
CA ALA A 278 32.81 -14.06 -4.06
C ALA A 278 33.86 -15.14 -3.79
N ALA A 279 33.69 -16.33 -4.35
CA ALA A 279 34.67 -17.41 -4.30
C ALA A 279 34.90 -17.94 -5.72
N ALA A 280 35.95 -17.42 -6.38
CA ALA A 280 36.82 -18.08 -7.37
C ALA A 280 37.40 -17.10 -8.41
N HIS A 281 38.02 -15.98 -8.01
CA HIS A 281 39.08 -15.35 -8.79
C HIS A 281 40.27 -15.14 -7.85
N GLY A 282 41.10 -16.18 -7.74
CA GLY A 282 42.22 -16.26 -6.82
C GLY A 282 42.95 -17.59 -7.00
N ALA A 283 43.55 -17.76 -8.18
CA ALA A 283 44.67 -18.65 -8.43
C ALA A 283 45.60 -17.95 -9.43
#